data_AF-A0A4P7Z559-F1
#
_entry.id   AF-A0A4P7Z559-F1
#
_cell.length_a   1.000
_cell.length_b   1.000
_cell.length_c   1.000
_cell.angle_alpha   90.00
_cell.angle_beta   90.00
_cell.angle_gamma   90.00
#
_symmetry.space_group_name_H-M   'P 1'
#
loop_
_entity.id
_entity.type
_entity.pdbx_description
1 polymer ?
#
loop_
_entity_poly.entity_id
_entity_poly.type
_entity_poly.pdbx_seq_one_letter_code
_entity_poly.pdbx_strand_id
1 'polypeptide(L)'
;MAPEQGLKSTSAAMERSSRRFTAHNGRLRRERARASCGMPTPHLREGHMDRQADRQAVYQEITDIFGLVPSFFKELPDTTIEAEWRLFKAVQVDDGPIPQKYRELIGLGIAAVMKCRYCAFYHTALAKLFGATQDEIEAAVHYAKSSAGWSAYLNGMQVDYDTFTREVDQACDHVRSQMSQQQRAA
;
A
#
# COMPACT_ATOMS: atom_id res chain seq x y z
N MET A 1 47.02 -6.77 37.78
CA MET A 1 48.06 -7.82 37.75
C MET A 1 47.36 -9.13 37.41
N ALA A 2 47.90 -9.81 36.40
CA ALA A 2 47.37 -10.89 35.55
C ALA A 2 47.08 -12.24 36.31
N PRO A 3 46.66 -13.36 35.67
CA PRO A 3 46.58 -13.61 34.22
C PRO A 3 45.41 -14.46 33.66
N GLU A 4 45.44 -14.53 32.33
CA GLU A 4 44.79 -15.41 31.35
C GLU A 4 44.70 -16.89 31.75
N GLN A 5 43.77 -17.65 31.16
CA GLN A 5 44.07 -18.72 30.17
C GLN A 5 42.79 -19.16 29.44
N GLY A 6 42.87 -19.25 28.11
CA GLY A 6 41.84 -19.81 27.26
C GLY A 6 41.90 -21.33 27.18
N LEU A 7 40.78 -21.96 26.81
CA LEU A 7 40.74 -23.35 26.37
C LEU A 7 39.88 -23.44 25.09
N LYS A 8 40.56 -23.69 23.96
CA LYS A 8 39.95 -24.22 22.74
C LYS A 8 40.05 -25.75 22.79
N SER A 9 38.96 -26.46 22.51
CA SER A 9 38.91 -27.91 22.25
C SER A 9 37.65 -28.15 21.40
N THR A 10 37.76 -28.27 20.07
CA THR A 10 38.03 -29.46 19.22
C THR A 10 36.86 -30.43 19.05
N SER A 11 36.64 -30.80 17.77
CA SER A 11 36.08 -32.07 17.27
C SER A 11 34.56 -32.23 17.33
N ALA A 12 33.84 -32.01 16.23
CA ALA A 12 33.62 -32.94 15.10
C ALA A 12 32.60 -34.07 15.37
N ALA A 13 31.70 -34.23 14.39
CA ALA A 13 30.87 -35.38 14.06
C ALA A 13 29.67 -35.72 14.97
N MET A 14 28.45 -35.44 14.48
CA MET A 14 27.41 -36.47 14.41
C MET A 14 26.32 -36.09 13.40
N GLU A 15 26.53 -36.61 12.20
CA GLU A 15 25.55 -36.72 11.13
C GLU A 15 24.75 -38.02 11.34
N ARG A 16 23.47 -38.00 10.91
CA ARG A 16 22.57 -39.14 10.62
C ARG A 16 21.80 -39.78 11.79
N SER A 17 20.49 -39.56 11.80
CA SER A 17 19.54 -40.68 11.81
C SER A 17 18.14 -40.24 11.35
N SER A 18 17.91 -40.26 10.03
CA SER A 18 16.56 -40.41 9.49
C SER A 18 16.02 -41.77 9.93
N ARG A 19 14.98 -41.80 10.78
CA ARG A 19 14.20 -43.00 11.04
C ARG A 19 12.82 -42.90 10.42
N ARG A 20 12.59 -43.92 9.59
CA ARG A 20 11.46 -44.24 8.73
C ARG A 20 10.10 -44.11 9.39
N PHE A 21 9.19 -43.55 8.60
CA PHE A 21 7.74 -43.66 8.71
C PHE A 21 7.32 -45.12 8.45
N THR A 22 6.76 -45.80 9.44
CA THR A 22 6.06 -47.08 9.24
C THR A 22 4.57 -46.88 9.46
N ALA A 23 3.80 -47.03 8.39
CA ALA A 23 2.36 -47.10 8.40
C ALA A 23 1.90 -48.40 9.09
N HIS A 24 1.00 -48.30 10.06
CA HIS A 24 0.28 -49.45 10.59
C HIS A 24 -1.22 -49.26 10.43
N ASN A 25 -1.83 -50.27 9.82
CA ASN A 25 -3.19 -50.33 9.34
C ASN A 25 -4.10 -50.77 10.49
N GLY A 26 -4.91 -49.84 11.02
CA GLY A 26 -5.84 -50.07 12.14
C GLY A 26 -7.28 -49.81 11.72
N ARG A 27 -7.98 -50.90 11.39
CA ARG A 27 -9.38 -50.95 10.95
C ARG A 27 -10.31 -50.62 12.12
N LEU A 28 -10.94 -49.45 12.13
CA LEU A 28 -12.06 -49.17 13.05
C LEU A 28 -13.31 -48.71 12.28
N ARG A 29 -14.43 -49.20 12.81
CA ARG A 29 -15.74 -49.36 12.18
C ARG A 29 -16.40 -48.05 11.78
N ARG A 30 -17.18 -48.16 10.70
CA ARG A 30 -18.15 -47.16 10.23
C ARG A 30 -19.27 -46.99 11.27
N GLU A 31 -19.43 -45.79 11.79
CA GLU A 31 -20.74 -45.29 12.26
C GLU A 31 -21.11 -44.07 11.43
N ARG A 32 -22.16 -44.23 10.62
CA ARG A 32 -22.76 -43.15 9.82
C ARG A 32 -23.68 -42.34 10.73
N ALA A 33 -23.17 -41.27 11.32
CA ALA A 33 -24.03 -40.20 11.83
C ALA A 33 -24.37 -39.28 10.64
N ARG A 34 -25.56 -39.44 10.06
CA ARG A 34 -26.15 -38.43 9.15
C ARG A 34 -26.57 -37.23 10.00
N ALA A 35 -25.67 -36.27 10.18
CA ALA A 35 -26.07 -34.92 10.58
C ALA A 35 -26.58 -34.20 9.33
N SER A 36 -27.89 -34.23 9.08
CA SER A 36 -28.52 -33.30 8.14
C SER A 36 -28.55 -31.93 8.82
N CYS A 37 -27.44 -31.21 8.80
CA CYS A 37 -27.41 -29.79 9.11
C CYS A 37 -28.01 -29.06 7.90
N GLY A 38 -29.34 -29.03 7.84
CA GLY A 38 -30.06 -28.13 6.95
C GLY A 38 -29.94 -26.72 7.51
N MET A 39 -28.87 -26.01 7.15
CA MET A 39 -28.82 -24.58 7.36
C MET A 39 -29.88 -23.95 6.44
N PRO A 40 -30.91 -23.26 6.97
CA PRO A 40 -31.76 -22.46 6.12
C PRO A 40 -30.87 -21.38 5.49
N THR A 41 -30.75 -21.38 4.17
CA THR A 41 -30.25 -20.22 3.43
C THR A 41 -31.05 -19.02 3.89
N PRO A 42 -30.43 -17.96 4.44
CA PRO A 42 -31.15 -16.72 4.62
C PRO A 42 -31.48 -16.25 3.21
N HIS A 43 -32.76 -16.28 2.86
CA HIS A 43 -33.26 -15.40 1.81
C HIS A 43 -32.98 -13.98 2.31
N LEU A 44 -31.79 -13.48 1.99
CA LEU A 44 -31.54 -12.06 1.94
C LEU A 44 -32.61 -11.54 0.99
N ARG A 45 -33.61 -10.90 1.58
CA ARG A 45 -34.54 -10.07 0.87
C ARG A 45 -33.69 -8.94 0.32
N GLU A 46 -33.11 -9.17 -0.86
CA GLU A 46 -32.48 -8.12 -1.63
C GLU A 46 -33.55 -7.04 -1.75
N GLY A 47 -33.28 -5.90 -1.12
CA GLY A 47 -34.00 -4.68 -1.42
C GLY A 47 -33.77 -4.44 -2.91
N HIS A 48 -34.72 -4.86 -3.73
CA HIS A 48 -34.86 -4.42 -5.11
C HIS A 48 -35.33 -2.96 -5.08
N MET A 49 -34.47 -2.09 -4.54
CA MET A 49 -34.43 -0.69 -4.92
C MET A 49 -33.59 -0.63 -6.19
N ASP A 50 -34.08 0.13 -7.15
CA ASP A 50 -33.69 0.10 -8.55
C ASP A 50 -32.21 0.47 -8.73
N ARG A 51 -31.33 -0.54 -8.81
CA ARG A 51 -29.87 -0.36 -9.01
C ARG A 51 -29.52 0.49 -10.23
N GLN A 52 -30.42 0.52 -11.22
CA GLN A 52 -30.30 1.38 -12.39
C GLN A 52 -30.46 2.87 -12.04
N ALA A 53 -31.39 3.19 -11.12
CA ALA A 53 -31.61 4.54 -10.62
C ALA A 53 -30.41 5.05 -9.80
N ASP A 54 -29.77 4.17 -9.02
CA ASP A 54 -28.57 4.51 -8.23
C ASP A 54 -27.39 4.88 -9.14
N ARG A 55 -27.15 4.13 -10.22
CA ARG A 55 -26.14 4.50 -11.22
C ARG A 55 -26.42 5.84 -11.87
N GLN A 56 -27.66 6.08 -12.29
CA GLN A 56 -27.98 7.29 -13.03
C GLN A 56 -27.79 8.54 -12.16
N ALA A 57 -28.10 8.44 -10.85
CA ALA A 57 -27.79 9.48 -9.88
C ALA A 57 -26.28 9.73 -9.76
N VAL A 58 -25.48 8.66 -9.63
CA VAL A 58 -24.00 8.76 -9.59
C VAL A 58 -23.46 9.40 -10.87
N TYR A 59 -23.93 8.98 -12.05
CA TYR A 59 -23.53 9.56 -13.34
C TYR A 59 -23.90 11.03 -13.47
N GLN A 60 -25.06 11.43 -12.95
CA GLN A 60 -25.45 12.84 -12.96
C GLN A 60 -24.45 13.66 -12.14
N GLU A 61 -24.11 13.22 -10.93
CA GLU A 61 -23.17 13.94 -10.09
C GLU A 61 -21.75 13.99 -10.69
N ILE A 62 -21.28 12.88 -11.27
CA ILE A 62 -20.01 12.84 -12.01
C ILE A 62 -20.04 13.86 -13.17
N THR A 63 -21.16 13.97 -13.88
CA THR A 63 -21.35 14.93 -14.97
C THR A 63 -21.36 16.36 -14.48
N ASP A 64 -22.00 16.64 -13.34
CA ASP A 64 -22.04 17.99 -12.77
C ASP A 64 -20.63 18.46 -12.37
N ILE A 65 -19.77 17.55 -11.90
CA ILE A 65 -18.40 17.87 -11.49
C ILE A 65 -17.42 17.92 -12.67
N PHE A 66 -17.46 16.93 -13.58
CA PHE A 66 -16.45 16.79 -14.64
C PHE A 66 -16.94 17.19 -16.05
N GLY A 67 -18.22 17.54 -16.20
CA GLY A 67 -18.86 17.85 -17.49
C GLY A 67 -19.16 16.62 -18.35
N LEU A 68 -18.76 15.43 -17.93
CA LEU A 68 -19.03 14.15 -18.57
C LEU A 68 -18.87 13.01 -17.56
N VAL A 69 -19.32 11.80 -17.90
CA VAL A 69 -18.97 10.58 -17.16
C VAL A 69 -17.76 9.92 -17.81
N PRO A 70 -16.56 9.93 -17.16
CA PRO A 70 -15.39 9.24 -17.69
C PRO A 70 -15.65 7.75 -17.88
N SER A 71 -15.08 7.15 -18.93
CA SER A 71 -15.35 5.75 -19.26
C SER A 71 -14.97 4.78 -18.14
N PHE A 72 -13.94 5.07 -17.34
CA PHE A 72 -13.54 4.19 -16.24
C PHE A 72 -14.59 4.09 -15.11
N PHE A 73 -15.49 5.07 -14.96
CA PHE A 73 -16.66 4.91 -14.08
C PHE A 73 -17.77 4.07 -14.73
N LYS A 74 -17.84 4.04 -16.07
CA LYS A 74 -18.83 3.23 -16.80
C LYS A 74 -18.54 1.73 -16.75
N GLU A 75 -17.27 1.38 -16.58
CA GLU A 75 -16.83 0.00 -16.39
C GLU A 75 -17.19 -0.56 -14.98
N LEU A 76 -17.62 0.29 -14.04
CA LEU A 76 -17.93 -0.15 -12.68
C LEU A 76 -19.28 -0.90 -12.62
N PRO A 77 -19.33 -2.06 -11.95
CA PRO A 77 -20.58 -2.78 -11.70
C PRO A 77 -21.61 -1.94 -10.95
N ASP A 78 -22.90 -2.23 -11.20
CA ASP A 78 -24.04 -1.62 -10.50
C ASP A 78 -23.90 -1.72 -8.98
N THR A 79 -23.34 -2.85 -8.54
CA THR A 79 -23.22 -3.20 -7.12
C THR A 79 -22.15 -2.42 -6.38
N THR A 80 -21.24 -1.74 -7.08
CA THR A 80 -20.09 -1.06 -6.46
C THR A 80 -19.95 0.40 -6.87
N ILE A 81 -20.58 0.85 -7.95
CA ILE A 81 -20.38 2.19 -8.50
C ILE A 81 -20.62 3.33 -7.49
N GLU A 82 -21.65 3.23 -6.66
CA GLU A 82 -21.94 4.25 -5.63
C GLU A 82 -20.81 4.31 -4.59
N ALA A 83 -20.35 3.16 -4.11
CA ALA A 83 -19.30 3.08 -3.11
C ALA A 83 -17.95 3.57 -3.66
N GLU A 84 -17.61 3.17 -4.89
CA GLU A 84 -16.41 3.60 -5.59
C GLU A 84 -16.43 5.11 -5.88
N TRP A 85 -17.58 5.65 -6.30
CA TRP A 85 -17.72 7.08 -6.52
C TRP A 85 -17.58 7.88 -5.22
N ARG A 86 -18.21 7.42 -4.13
CA ARG A 86 -18.08 8.05 -2.82
C ARG A 86 -16.63 8.09 -2.35
N LEU A 87 -15.90 6.99 -2.54
CA LEU A 87 -14.47 6.93 -2.21
C LEU A 87 -13.65 7.86 -3.11
N PHE A 88 -13.88 7.81 -4.42
CA PHE A 88 -13.17 8.64 -5.39
C PHE A 88 -13.35 10.12 -5.07
N LYS A 89 -14.59 10.56 -4.81
CA LYS A 89 -14.90 11.94 -4.48
C LYS A 89 -14.19 12.39 -3.21
N ALA A 90 -14.29 11.61 -2.13
CA ALA A 90 -13.63 11.92 -0.86
C ALA A 90 -12.10 12.01 -0.97
N VAL A 91 -11.47 11.20 -1.84
CA VAL A 91 -10.01 11.13 -1.96
C VAL A 91 -9.45 12.09 -3.01
N GLN A 92 -10.14 12.25 -4.15
CA GLN A 92 -9.61 12.94 -5.32
C GLN A 92 -10.28 14.30 -5.59
N VAL A 93 -11.53 14.48 -5.17
CA VAL A 93 -12.30 15.70 -5.50
C VAL A 93 -12.39 16.63 -4.30
N ASP A 94 -12.77 16.10 -3.14
CA ASP A 94 -13.02 16.89 -1.95
C ASP A 94 -11.72 17.46 -1.36
N ASP A 95 -11.89 18.60 -0.67
CA ASP A 95 -10.82 19.25 0.06
C ASP A 95 -10.28 18.35 1.17
N GLY A 96 -8.98 18.50 1.44
CA GLY A 96 -8.29 17.71 2.45
C GLY A 96 -7.06 18.44 2.99
N PRO A 97 -6.32 17.80 3.92
CA PRO A 97 -5.17 18.43 4.57
C PRO A 97 -3.99 18.68 3.61
N ILE A 98 -3.95 17.98 2.47
CA ILE A 98 -2.97 18.20 1.41
C ILE A 98 -3.65 18.97 0.28
N PRO A 99 -3.17 20.19 -0.06
CA PRO A 99 -3.70 20.96 -1.19
C PRO A 99 -3.61 20.19 -2.51
N GLN A 100 -4.59 20.42 -3.39
CA GLN A 100 -4.78 19.64 -4.64
C GLN A 100 -3.51 19.56 -5.50
N LYS A 101 -2.81 20.68 -5.71
CA LYS A 101 -1.54 20.70 -6.46
C LYS A 101 -0.54 19.64 -5.96
N TYR A 102 -0.34 19.57 -4.65
CA TYR A 102 0.62 18.64 -4.05
C TYR A 102 0.12 17.19 -4.07
N ARG A 103 -1.19 16.98 -3.92
CA ARG A 103 -1.82 15.64 -4.05
C ARG A 103 -1.55 15.05 -5.43
N GLU A 104 -1.73 15.85 -6.48
CA GLU A 104 -1.50 15.41 -7.86
C GLU A 104 -0.01 15.21 -8.17
N LEU A 105 0.89 16.02 -7.62
CA LEU A 105 2.35 15.79 -7.75
C LEU A 105 2.79 14.49 -7.05
N ILE A 106 2.22 14.17 -5.88
CA ILE A 106 2.42 12.88 -5.21
C ILE A 106 1.89 11.74 -6.08
N GLY A 107 0.66 11.87 -6.59
CA GLY A 107 0.04 10.91 -7.50
C GLY A 107 0.88 10.66 -8.74
N LEU A 108 1.48 11.70 -9.32
CA LEU A 108 2.40 11.59 -10.46
C LEU A 108 3.67 10.80 -10.10
N GLY A 109 4.26 11.06 -8.93
CA GLY A 109 5.42 10.30 -8.44
C GLY A 109 5.11 8.80 -8.29
N ILE A 110 3.95 8.47 -7.68
CA ILE A 110 3.47 7.08 -7.55
C ILE A 110 3.25 6.46 -8.94
N ALA A 111 2.58 7.19 -9.84
CA ALA A 111 2.30 6.72 -11.19
C ALA A 111 3.58 6.41 -11.98
N ALA A 112 4.62 7.24 -11.84
CA ALA A 112 5.90 7.07 -12.50
C ALA A 112 6.62 5.78 -12.05
N VAL A 113 6.65 5.51 -10.74
CA VAL A 113 7.29 4.30 -10.18
C VAL A 113 6.48 3.04 -10.47
N MET A 114 5.15 3.11 -10.36
CA MET A 114 4.21 2.02 -10.70
C MET A 114 4.14 1.75 -12.22
N LYS A 115 4.66 2.67 -13.05
CA LYS A 115 4.64 2.60 -14.51
C LYS A 115 3.20 2.59 -15.08
N CYS A 116 2.28 3.28 -14.42
CA CYS A 116 0.89 3.38 -14.86
C CYS A 116 0.72 4.52 -15.87
N ARG A 117 0.54 4.19 -17.16
CA ARG A 117 0.35 5.19 -18.22
C ARG A 117 -0.89 6.08 -18.01
N TYR A 118 -2.02 5.49 -17.58
CA TYR A 118 -3.25 6.24 -17.32
C TYR A 118 -3.06 7.25 -16.19
N CYS A 119 -2.50 6.78 -15.08
CA CYS A 119 -2.26 7.57 -13.87
C CYS A 119 -1.25 8.70 -14.15
N ALA A 120 -0.19 8.42 -14.93
CA ALA A 120 0.80 9.44 -15.29
C ALA A 120 0.16 10.58 -16.09
N PHE A 121 -0.72 10.27 -17.04
CA PHE A 121 -1.45 11.30 -17.78
C PHE A 121 -2.42 12.06 -16.87
N TYR A 122 -3.26 11.34 -16.12
CA TYR A 122 -4.27 11.91 -15.23
C TYR A 122 -3.67 12.89 -14.21
N HIS A 123 -2.69 12.43 -13.43
CA HIS A 123 -2.07 13.25 -12.39
C HIS A 123 -1.22 14.40 -12.96
N THR A 124 -0.59 14.22 -14.13
CA THR A 124 0.10 15.34 -14.79
C THR A 124 -0.89 16.42 -15.23
N ALA A 125 -2.03 16.03 -15.81
CA ALA A 125 -3.04 16.97 -16.27
C ALA A 125 -3.67 17.75 -15.10
N LEU A 126 -4.02 17.05 -14.02
CA LEU A 126 -4.60 17.70 -12.83
C LEU A 126 -3.58 18.53 -12.06
N ALA A 127 -2.33 18.08 -11.93
CA ALA A 127 -1.29 18.91 -11.32
C ALA A 127 -1.18 20.27 -12.03
N LYS A 128 -1.17 20.26 -13.37
CA LYS A 128 -1.17 21.50 -14.17
C LYS A 128 -2.45 22.31 -14.00
N LEU A 129 -3.61 21.67 -13.95
CA LEU A 129 -4.89 22.33 -13.67
C LEU A 129 -4.85 23.10 -12.34
N PHE A 130 -4.23 22.51 -11.31
CA PHE A 130 -4.04 23.13 -10.00
C PHE A 130 -2.76 23.98 -9.89
N GLY A 131 -2.18 24.39 -11.01
CA GLY A 131 -1.12 25.40 -11.07
C GLY A 131 0.30 24.86 -10.85
N ALA A 132 0.54 23.56 -11.00
CA ALA A 132 1.90 23.02 -10.98
C ALA A 132 2.71 23.50 -12.18
N THR A 133 3.92 23.98 -11.92
CA THR A 133 4.87 24.35 -12.98
C THR A 133 5.56 23.12 -13.56
N GLN A 134 6.21 23.29 -14.72
CA GLN A 134 7.02 22.22 -15.30
C GLN A 134 8.21 21.83 -14.40
N ASP A 135 8.77 22.80 -13.67
CA ASP A 135 9.85 22.56 -12.71
C ASP A 135 9.36 21.77 -11.49
N GLU A 136 8.16 22.06 -10.98
CA GLU A 136 7.56 21.27 -9.89
C GLU A 136 7.26 19.83 -10.31
N ILE A 137 6.81 19.64 -11.56
CA ILE A 137 6.60 18.31 -12.15
C ILE A 137 7.92 17.55 -12.28
N GLU A 138 8.96 18.19 -12.81
CA GLU A 138 10.30 17.58 -12.92
C GLU A 138 10.83 17.21 -11.53
N ALA A 139 10.75 18.12 -10.56
CA ALA A 139 11.18 17.88 -9.19
C ALA A 139 10.43 16.70 -8.54
N ALA A 140 9.12 16.59 -8.73
CA ALA A 140 8.33 15.47 -8.20
C ALA A 140 8.76 14.12 -8.80
N VAL A 141 8.98 14.07 -10.12
CA VAL A 141 9.44 12.86 -10.82
C VAL A 141 10.89 12.52 -10.43
N HIS A 142 11.74 13.53 -10.27
CA HIS A 142 13.13 13.35 -9.82
C HIS A 142 13.17 12.79 -8.40
N TYR A 143 12.35 13.31 -7.49
CA TYR A 143 12.22 12.79 -6.14
C TYR A 143 11.75 11.33 -6.15
N ALA A 144 10.74 11.00 -6.96
CA ALA A 144 10.27 9.62 -7.12
C ALA A 144 11.37 8.68 -7.65
N LYS A 145 12.16 9.12 -8.64
CA LYS A 145 13.33 8.40 -9.16
C LYS A 145 14.37 8.15 -8.06
N SER A 146 14.71 9.17 -7.28
CA SER A 146 15.67 9.07 -6.17
C SER A 146 15.20 8.05 -5.13
N SER A 147 13.96 8.17 -4.66
CA SER A 147 13.37 7.28 -3.66
C SER A 147 13.33 5.83 -4.14
N ALA A 148 12.89 5.58 -5.38
CA ALA A 148 12.90 4.24 -5.96
C ALA A 148 14.32 3.68 -6.12
N GLY A 149 15.30 4.51 -6.48
CA GLY A 149 16.70 4.12 -6.59
C GLY A 149 17.30 3.69 -5.25
N TRP A 150 17.08 4.47 -4.18
CA TRP A 150 17.51 4.11 -2.84
C TRP A 150 16.81 2.87 -2.30
N SER A 151 15.51 2.72 -2.59
CA SER A 151 14.79 1.48 -2.26
C SER A 151 15.46 0.27 -2.89
N ALA A 152 15.80 0.33 -4.19
CA ALA A 152 16.48 -0.77 -4.87
C ALA A 152 17.84 -1.08 -4.23
N TYR A 153 18.62 -0.05 -3.89
CA TYR A 153 19.95 -0.22 -3.30
C TYR A 153 19.90 -0.81 -1.89
N LEU A 154 19.12 -0.22 -0.97
CA LEU A 154 19.04 -0.66 0.42
C LEU A 154 18.46 -2.07 0.55
N ASN A 155 17.39 -2.37 -0.19
CA ASN A 155 16.82 -3.73 -0.20
C ASN A 155 17.77 -4.73 -0.86
N GLY A 156 18.41 -4.36 -1.97
CA GLY A 156 19.38 -5.22 -2.66
C GLY A 156 20.60 -5.55 -1.81
N MET A 157 21.09 -4.58 -1.03
CA MET A 157 22.20 -4.78 -0.09
C MET A 157 21.78 -5.44 1.23
N GLN A 158 20.49 -5.66 1.44
CA GLN A 158 19.93 -6.21 2.69
C GLN A 158 20.43 -5.45 3.93
N VAL A 159 20.37 -4.13 3.87
CA VAL A 159 20.73 -3.29 5.03
C VAL A 159 19.87 -3.68 6.22
N ASP A 160 20.50 -3.87 7.38
CA ASP A 160 19.83 -4.26 8.62
C ASP A 160 18.81 -3.18 9.04
N TYR A 161 17.53 -3.58 9.12
CA TYR A 161 16.42 -2.64 9.33
C TYR A 161 16.45 -1.99 10.71
N ASP A 162 16.81 -2.76 11.75
CA ASP A 162 16.88 -2.24 13.12
C ASP A 162 18.04 -1.23 13.26
N THR A 163 19.16 -1.47 12.59
CA THR A 163 20.27 -0.51 12.54
C THR A 163 19.89 0.75 11.77
N PHE A 164 19.31 0.59 10.58
CA PHE A 164 18.86 1.72 9.76
C PHE A 164 17.90 2.65 10.52
N THR A 165 16.88 2.09 11.18
CA THR A 165 15.90 2.88 11.94
C THR A 165 16.54 3.65 13.10
N ARG A 166 17.41 3.00 13.89
CA ARG A 166 18.15 3.69 14.97
C ARG A 166 19.03 4.83 14.44
N GLU A 167 19.73 4.61 13.33
CA GLU A 167 20.60 5.63 12.73
C GLU A 167 19.80 6.82 12.20
N VAL A 168 18.65 6.58 11.56
CA VAL A 168 17.74 7.64 11.10
C VAL A 168 17.21 8.46 12.27
N ASP A 169 16.79 7.81 13.37
CA ASP A 169 16.32 8.50 14.57
C ASP A 169 17.41 9.40 15.17
N GLN A 170 18.64 8.87 15.31
CA GLN A 170 19.79 9.64 15.78
C GLN A 170 20.11 10.83 14.87
N ALA A 171 20.02 10.65 13.55
CA ALA A 171 20.20 11.72 12.59
C ALA A 171 19.13 12.81 12.73
N CYS A 172 17.85 12.42 12.91
CA CYS A 172 16.76 13.36 13.17
C CYS A 172 16.98 14.18 14.44
N ASP A 173 17.41 13.53 15.53
CA ASP A 173 17.70 14.22 16.79
C ASP A 173 18.86 15.21 16.65
N HIS A 174 19.91 14.82 15.93
CA HIS A 174 21.03 15.71 15.62
C HIS A 174 20.56 16.95 14.84
N VAL A 175 19.81 16.77 13.74
CA VAL A 175 19.31 17.88 12.92
C VAL A 175 18.39 18.81 13.73
N ARG A 176 17.50 18.27 14.56
CA ARG A 176 16.63 19.07 15.43
C ARG A 176 17.45 19.93 16.40
N SER A 177 18.53 19.38 16.95
CA SER A 177 19.44 20.13 17.81
C SER A 177 20.09 21.31 17.07
N GLN A 178 20.55 21.09 15.84
CA GLN A 178 21.18 22.11 14.99
C GLN A 178 20.21 23.24 14.63
N MET A 179 18.99 22.90 14.19
CA MET A 179 17.95 23.89 13.86
C MET A 179 17.63 24.81 15.04
N SER A 180 17.52 24.24 16.25
CA SER A 180 17.25 25.02 17.47
C SER A 180 18.41 25.94 17.86
N GLN A 181 19.66 25.56 17.55
CA GLN A 181 20.84 26.41 17.80
C GLN A 181 20.89 27.58 16.81
N GLN A 182 20.61 27.32 15.52
CA GLN A 182 20.56 28.35 14.48
C GLN A 182 19.45 29.38 14.74
N GLN A 183 18.26 28.93 15.17
CA GLN A 183 17.15 29.82 15.53
C GLN A 183 17.41 30.69 16.76
N ARG A 184 18.33 30.28 17.65
CA ARG A 184 18.76 31.08 18.81
C ARG A 184 19.88 32.06 18.47
N ALA A 185 20.55 31.87 17.35
CA ALA A 185 21.66 32.71 16.89
C ALA A 185 21.22 33.81 15.91
N ALA A 186 19.98 33.74 15.41
CA ALA A 186 19.32 34.74 14.56
C ALA A 186 18.43 35.67 15.38
#